data_AF-A0A084IIQ9-F1
#
_entry.id   AF-A0A084IIQ9-F1
#
_cell.length_a   1.000
_cell.length_b   1.000
_cell.length_c   1.000
_cell.angle_alpha   90.00
_cell.angle_beta   90.00
_cell.angle_gamma   90.00
#
_symmetry.space_group_name_H-M   'P 1'
#
loop_
_entity.id
_entity.type
_entity.pdbx_description
1 polymer ?
#
loop_
_entity_poly.entity_id
_entity_poly.type
_entity_poly.pdbx_seq_one_letter_code
_entity_poly.pdbx_strand_id
1 'polypeptide(L)'
;MNQSPVPDTDHQPSCRRPGARPKLKRDHSDGAFLIGHRGPTAVIAEPDLRCLDLVDCPQLAELDLTGCRPDLHLTVRGCPALSLIHLPHEPDTGAIVHLDCGDARQTLHIRGHLHGLDAYIAGRPFATQARRAGQVLVNAYLGPWAEGEAIKDHGLVVLWGDLPRHLTLAHDAATRELIVFDTPTLEIVEAAVSLDAVSVTDAPALTRVNLSGGSRRFRATRVPALSQLAGYGRTAVLAAGSGAAGRLTVDGEWRALRLSESPVTELAAPRVASIALIHCPDLRYVTRGEDTAISVVGATRAVGLGIERLRLDASTLRHLARAARAGDTEAATLLGDWCGEATHPRGWLDALEVFAELAGKGFDPAWLWGAALWPACPGQPVTRPGRAGS
;
A
#
# COMPACT_ATOMS: atom_id res chain seq x y z
N MET A 1 4.01 54.76 -12.01
CA MET A 1 3.94 53.64 -11.04
C MET A 1 5.24 52.87 -11.19
N ASN A 2 6.19 53.08 -10.26
CA ASN A 2 7.53 52.52 -10.33
C ASN A 2 7.52 51.06 -9.89
N GLN A 3 7.96 50.17 -10.77
CA GLN A 3 8.27 48.78 -10.44
C GLN A 3 9.69 48.74 -9.84
N SER A 4 9.78 48.32 -8.58
CA SER A 4 11.05 48.02 -7.93
C SER A 4 11.53 46.63 -8.37
N PRO A 5 12.81 46.44 -8.73
CA PRO A 5 13.35 45.13 -9.06
C PRO A 5 13.48 44.26 -7.81
N VAL A 6 13.08 43.00 -7.92
CA VAL A 6 13.26 41.95 -6.91
C VAL A 6 14.75 41.54 -6.92
N PRO A 7 15.43 41.44 -5.76
CA PRO A 7 16.82 41.04 -5.72
C PRO A 7 16.97 39.55 -6.01
N ASP A 8 17.75 39.22 -7.04
CA ASP A 8 18.31 37.89 -7.28
C ASP A 8 19.23 37.53 -6.10
N THR A 9 18.77 36.63 -5.22
CA THR A 9 19.63 36.00 -4.23
C THR A 9 20.41 34.87 -4.91
N ASP A 10 21.50 35.27 -5.56
CA ASP A 10 22.57 34.38 -5.99
C ASP A 10 23.13 33.64 -4.77
N HIS A 11 22.80 32.35 -4.63
CA HIS A 11 23.43 31.45 -3.68
C HIS A 11 24.90 31.25 -4.10
N GLN A 12 25.77 32.17 -3.67
CA GLN A 12 27.21 31.99 -3.79
C GLN A 12 27.62 30.69 -3.07
N PRO A 13 28.24 29.72 -3.76
CA PRO A 13 28.72 28.50 -3.12
C PRO A 13 29.80 28.88 -2.10
N SER A 14 29.49 28.69 -0.82
CA SER A 14 30.42 28.87 0.28
C SER A 14 31.64 27.98 0.03
N CYS A 15 32.81 28.60 -0.20
CA CYS A 15 34.10 27.93 -0.30
C CYS A 15 34.50 27.33 1.06
N ARG A 16 33.86 26.22 1.45
CA ARG A 16 34.26 25.43 2.63
C ARG A 16 35.66 24.87 2.37
N ARG A 17 36.60 25.10 3.30
CA ARG A 17 37.94 24.49 3.25
C ARG A 17 37.79 22.97 3.14
N PRO A 18 38.51 22.30 2.22
CA PRO A 18 38.40 20.86 2.07
C PRO A 18 38.87 20.19 3.36
N GLY A 19 37.95 19.53 4.06
CA GLY A 19 38.27 18.68 5.19
C GLY A 19 39.21 17.55 4.77
N ALA A 20 39.87 16.92 5.74
CA ALA A 20 40.65 15.72 5.47
C ALA A 20 39.78 14.69 4.74
N ARG A 21 40.27 14.15 3.63
CA ARG A 21 39.53 13.16 2.84
C ARG A 21 39.14 11.97 3.73
N PRO A 22 37.89 11.49 3.66
CA PRO A 22 37.47 10.29 4.41
C PRO A 22 38.34 9.10 4.00
N LYS A 23 38.76 8.29 4.97
CA LYS A 23 39.56 7.08 4.73
C LYS A 23 38.61 5.91 4.47
N LEU A 24 38.54 5.47 3.22
CA LEU A 24 37.74 4.32 2.82
C LEU A 24 38.54 3.02 2.93
N LYS A 25 37.89 1.95 3.39
CA LYS A 25 38.42 0.59 3.33
C LYS A 25 37.80 -0.12 2.13
N ARG A 26 38.58 -0.37 1.09
CA ARG A 26 38.11 -1.07 -0.12
C ARG A 26 37.92 -2.56 0.12
N ASP A 27 36.96 -3.15 -0.58
CA ASP A 27 36.86 -4.60 -0.77
C ASP A 27 37.40 -5.04 -2.14
N HIS A 28 37.23 -6.32 -2.48
CA HIS A 28 37.72 -6.89 -3.74
C HIS A 28 36.77 -6.72 -4.93
N SER A 29 35.62 -6.07 -4.77
CA SER A 29 34.51 -6.05 -5.72
C SER A 29 34.05 -4.62 -6.06
N ASP A 30 35.00 -3.67 -6.09
CA ASP A 30 34.74 -2.24 -6.29
C ASP A 30 33.81 -1.61 -5.24
N GLY A 31 33.70 -2.25 -4.07
CA GLY A 31 33.00 -1.73 -2.90
C GLY A 31 33.96 -1.06 -1.91
N ALA A 32 33.37 -0.28 -1.00
CA ALA A 32 34.11 0.36 0.08
C ALA A 32 33.28 0.48 1.35
N PHE A 33 33.98 0.55 2.48
CA PHE A 33 33.42 0.85 3.78
C PHE A 33 33.95 2.19 4.28
N LEU A 34 33.05 3.03 4.79
CA LEU A 34 33.39 4.15 5.65
C LEU A 34 32.97 3.80 7.08
N ILE A 35 33.94 3.52 7.94
CA ILE A 35 33.71 3.05 9.31
C ILE A 35 34.20 4.08 10.31
N GLY A 36 33.36 4.46 11.28
CA GLY A 36 33.81 5.28 12.42
C GLY A 36 34.23 6.69 12.04
N HIS A 37 33.69 7.25 10.94
CA HIS A 37 33.99 8.61 10.52
C HIS A 37 33.55 9.61 11.59
N ARG A 38 34.48 10.49 11.99
CA ARG A 38 34.29 11.47 13.08
C ARG A 38 34.01 12.89 12.57
N GLY A 39 33.97 13.09 11.26
CA GLY A 39 33.63 14.38 10.68
C GLY A 39 32.12 14.55 10.55
N PRO A 40 31.59 15.79 10.64
CA PRO A 40 30.19 16.07 10.36
C PRO A 40 29.83 15.91 8.87
N THR A 41 30.84 15.93 8.00
CA THR A 41 30.70 15.85 6.55
C THR A 41 31.64 14.79 6.00
N ALA A 42 31.20 14.06 4.98
CA ALA A 42 32.04 13.19 4.17
C ALA A 42 31.75 13.42 2.69
N VAL A 43 32.78 13.72 1.92
CA VAL A 43 32.70 13.85 0.46
C VAL A 43 33.48 12.70 -0.15
N ILE A 44 32.80 11.86 -0.94
CA ILE A 44 33.38 10.72 -1.63
C ILE A 44 33.08 10.91 -3.12
N ALA A 45 34.15 11.05 -3.90
CA ALA A 45 34.09 11.25 -5.35
C ALA A 45 34.95 10.18 -6.02
N GLU A 46 34.40 8.96 -6.08
CA GLU A 46 35.08 7.79 -6.64
C GLU A 46 34.23 7.22 -7.80
N PRO A 47 34.53 7.59 -9.05
CA PRO A 47 33.69 7.24 -10.21
C PRO A 47 33.56 5.75 -10.51
N ASP A 48 34.42 4.91 -9.93
CA ASP A 48 34.38 3.46 -10.10
C ASP A 48 33.67 2.74 -8.94
N LEU A 49 33.33 3.46 -7.87
CA LEU A 49 32.73 2.89 -6.65
C LEU A 49 31.32 2.38 -6.91
N ARG A 50 31.12 1.06 -6.77
CA ARG A 50 29.83 0.39 -7.02
C ARG A 50 28.97 0.23 -5.77
N CYS A 51 29.61 0.04 -4.62
CA CYS A 51 28.94 -0.14 -3.33
C CYS A 51 29.66 0.68 -2.26
N LEU A 52 28.89 1.33 -1.39
CA LEU A 52 29.41 2.04 -0.22
C LEU A 52 28.60 1.65 1.02
N ASP A 53 29.29 1.10 2.01
CA ASP A 53 28.71 0.82 3.32
C ASP A 53 29.20 1.86 4.34
N LEU A 54 28.26 2.65 4.87
CA LEU A 54 28.50 3.55 6.00
C LEU A 54 28.12 2.85 7.29
N VAL A 55 29.11 2.66 8.16
CA VAL A 55 28.95 1.90 9.39
C VAL A 55 29.46 2.71 10.57
N ASP A 56 28.60 2.88 11.58
CA ASP A 56 28.93 3.47 12.87
C ASP A 56 29.63 4.84 12.74
N CYS A 57 29.04 5.74 11.94
CA CYS A 57 29.52 7.10 11.75
C CYS A 57 28.60 8.09 12.51
N PRO A 58 28.64 8.13 13.85
CA PRO A 58 27.62 8.79 14.66
C PRO A 58 27.58 10.31 14.54
N GLN A 59 28.66 10.92 14.08
CA GLN A 59 28.78 12.38 13.92
C GLN A 59 28.50 12.84 12.51
N LEU A 60 28.41 11.92 11.54
CA LEU A 60 28.21 12.26 10.12
C LEU A 60 26.79 12.80 9.93
N ALA A 61 26.69 14.08 9.53
CA ALA A 61 25.44 14.77 9.25
C ALA A 61 25.16 14.89 7.74
N GLU A 62 26.21 15.12 6.95
CA GLU A 62 26.12 15.32 5.50
C GLU A 62 27.04 14.34 4.74
N LEU A 63 26.48 13.60 3.80
CA LEU A 63 27.21 12.72 2.89
C LEU A 63 27.06 13.21 1.45
N ASP A 64 28.17 13.44 0.76
CA ASP A 64 28.18 13.82 -0.65
C ASP A 64 28.83 12.72 -1.51
N LEU A 65 28.03 12.14 -2.40
CA LEU A 65 28.37 11.07 -3.35
C LEU A 65 28.19 11.52 -4.80
N THR A 66 28.06 12.82 -5.06
CA THR A 66 27.79 13.35 -6.41
C THR A 66 28.85 12.98 -7.44
N GLY A 67 30.10 12.73 -7.00
CA GLY A 67 31.20 12.27 -7.85
C GLY A 67 31.33 10.76 -8.00
N CYS A 68 30.36 9.97 -7.53
CA CYS A 68 30.31 8.52 -7.67
C CYS A 68 29.48 8.08 -8.88
N ARG A 69 29.39 6.76 -9.09
CA ARG A 69 28.55 6.15 -10.13
C ARG A 69 27.07 6.41 -9.90
N PRO A 70 26.28 6.67 -10.95
CA PRO A 70 24.83 6.82 -10.80
C PRO A 70 24.09 5.59 -10.27
N ASP A 71 24.58 4.39 -10.56
CA ASP A 71 24.01 3.11 -10.12
C ASP A 71 24.60 2.61 -8.77
N LEU A 72 25.17 3.51 -7.96
CA LEU A 72 25.78 3.19 -6.67
C LEU A 72 24.76 2.54 -5.72
N HIS A 73 25.19 1.46 -5.07
CA HIS A 73 24.50 0.87 -3.92
C HIS A 73 25.03 1.48 -2.62
N LEU A 74 24.16 2.10 -1.84
CA LEU A 74 24.51 2.75 -0.58
C LEU A 74 23.84 2.03 0.57
N THR A 75 24.60 1.53 1.55
CA THR A 75 24.06 1.02 2.82
C THR A 75 24.44 1.97 3.95
N VAL A 76 23.47 2.36 4.77
CA VAL A 76 23.69 3.22 5.94
C VAL A 76 23.25 2.49 7.20
N ARG A 77 24.15 2.32 8.17
CA ARG A 77 23.86 1.73 9.47
C ARG A 77 24.57 2.48 10.59
N GLY A 78 23.85 2.74 11.69
CA GLY A 78 24.45 3.36 12.88
C GLY A 78 24.92 4.80 12.64
N CYS A 79 24.19 5.56 11.83
CA CYS A 79 24.49 6.96 11.48
C CYS A 79 23.37 7.92 11.95
N PRO A 80 23.14 8.08 13.27
CA PRO A 80 22.01 8.81 13.84
C PRO A 80 21.99 10.33 13.55
N ALA A 81 23.15 10.92 13.24
CA ALA A 81 23.23 12.35 12.89
C ALA A 81 22.95 12.63 11.41
N LEU A 82 22.88 11.60 10.56
CA LEU A 82 22.80 11.76 9.12
C LEU A 82 21.45 12.36 8.72
N SER A 83 21.47 13.57 8.18
CA SER A 83 20.28 14.32 7.79
C SER A 83 20.27 14.70 6.31
N LEU A 84 21.41 14.56 5.61
CA LEU A 84 21.51 14.89 4.20
C LEU A 84 22.44 13.92 3.45
N ILE A 85 21.93 13.38 2.33
CA ILE A 85 22.70 12.60 1.36
C ILE A 85 22.57 13.28 -0.01
N HIS A 86 23.69 13.58 -0.66
CA HIS A 86 23.72 13.96 -2.06
C HIS A 86 24.14 12.76 -2.91
N LEU A 87 23.29 12.38 -3.85
CA LEU A 87 23.49 11.32 -4.82
C LEU A 87 23.84 11.92 -6.20
N PRO A 88 24.40 11.11 -7.11
CA PRO A 88 24.53 11.48 -8.51
C PRO A 88 23.17 11.79 -9.17
N HIS A 89 23.22 12.60 -10.22
CA HIS A 89 22.05 13.01 -11.01
C HIS A 89 22.18 12.45 -12.43
N GLU A 90 21.48 11.34 -12.72
CA GLU A 90 21.46 10.73 -14.06
C GLU A 90 20.01 10.38 -14.44
N PRO A 91 19.41 10.95 -15.50
CA PRO A 91 17.97 10.81 -15.74
C PRO A 91 17.45 9.36 -15.89
N ASP A 92 18.28 8.46 -16.43
CA ASP A 92 17.88 7.10 -16.78
C ASP A 92 18.27 6.04 -15.74
N THR A 93 19.01 6.42 -14.68
CA THR A 93 19.45 5.51 -13.62
C THR A 93 19.64 6.26 -12.30
N GLY A 94 19.60 5.57 -11.17
CA GLY A 94 19.76 6.21 -9.87
C GLY A 94 20.34 5.26 -8.85
N ALA A 95 20.73 5.83 -7.71
CA ALA A 95 21.32 5.04 -6.64
C ALA A 95 20.26 4.14 -6.00
N ILE A 96 20.71 3.03 -5.44
CA ILE A 96 19.89 2.17 -4.59
C ILE A 96 20.36 2.40 -3.15
N VAL A 97 19.46 2.86 -2.30
CA VAL A 97 19.78 3.22 -0.91
C VAL A 97 19.12 2.24 0.04
N HIS A 98 19.91 1.68 0.94
CA HIS A 98 19.50 0.83 2.05
C HIS A 98 19.76 1.57 3.36
N LEU A 99 18.71 1.86 4.14
CA LEU A 99 18.81 2.55 5.41
C LEU A 99 18.45 1.62 6.56
N ASP A 100 19.34 1.50 7.53
CA ASP A 100 19.08 0.87 8.82
C ASP A 100 19.32 1.88 9.94
N CYS A 101 18.26 2.64 10.23
CA CYS A 101 18.23 3.66 11.26
C CYS A 101 17.64 3.14 12.59
N GLY A 102 17.23 1.87 12.65
CA GLY A 102 16.55 1.30 13.81
C GLY A 102 15.29 2.08 14.20
N ASP A 103 15.18 2.41 15.49
CA ASP A 103 14.06 3.19 16.05
C ASP A 103 14.28 4.71 15.96
N ALA A 104 15.38 5.18 15.36
CA ALA A 104 15.65 6.60 15.23
C ALA A 104 14.58 7.29 14.38
N ARG A 105 14.10 8.43 14.89
CA ARG A 105 13.13 9.31 14.22
C ARG A 105 13.82 10.54 13.62
N GLN A 106 14.94 10.34 12.94
CA GLN A 106 15.68 11.43 12.32
C GLN A 106 15.03 11.88 11.01
N THR A 107 15.11 13.17 10.73
CA THR A 107 14.78 13.71 9.41
C THR A 107 15.96 13.48 8.48
N LEU A 108 15.69 12.94 7.28
CA LEU A 108 16.68 12.68 6.24
C LEU A 108 16.20 13.24 4.91
N HIS A 109 17.05 14.06 4.29
CA HIS A 109 16.92 14.50 2.92
C HIS A 109 17.89 13.71 2.04
N ILE A 110 17.39 13.20 0.93
CA ILE A 110 18.21 12.63 -0.14
C ILE A 110 18.02 13.51 -1.36
N ARG A 111 19.11 14.06 -1.88
CA ARG A 111 19.11 14.90 -3.09
C ARG A 111 19.77 14.14 -4.24
N GLY A 112 19.20 14.19 -5.43
CA GLY A 112 19.68 13.42 -6.59
C GLY A 112 18.70 12.34 -7.02
N HIS A 113 19.15 11.41 -7.86
CA HIS A 113 18.27 10.41 -8.47
C HIS A 113 18.35 9.07 -7.74
N LEU A 114 17.17 8.57 -7.37
CA LEU A 114 16.96 7.30 -6.68
C LEU A 114 16.33 6.29 -7.64
N HIS A 115 16.94 5.12 -7.76
CA HIS A 115 16.29 3.97 -8.39
C HIS A 115 15.48 3.17 -7.37
N GLY A 116 15.94 3.09 -6.13
CA GLY A 116 15.24 2.40 -5.06
C GLY A 116 15.68 2.86 -3.66
N LEU A 117 14.77 2.67 -2.72
CA LEU A 117 14.99 2.94 -1.30
C LEU A 117 14.36 1.80 -0.49
N ASP A 118 15.17 1.10 0.28
CA ASP A 118 14.76 0.11 1.25
C ASP A 118 15.21 0.59 2.63
N ALA A 119 14.28 0.78 3.56
CA ALA A 119 14.58 1.48 4.80
C ALA A 119 13.88 0.83 5.99
N TYR A 120 14.65 0.64 7.07
CA TYR A 120 14.16 0.42 8.42
C TYR A 120 14.36 1.72 9.23
N ILE A 121 13.29 2.48 9.42
CA ILE A 121 13.32 3.78 10.11
C ILE A 121 12.11 3.91 11.03
N ALA A 122 12.30 4.59 12.18
CA ALA A 122 11.26 4.71 13.20
C ALA A 122 10.62 3.37 13.60
N GLY A 123 11.39 2.28 13.58
CA GLY A 123 10.94 0.93 13.94
C GLY A 123 10.10 0.22 12.87
N ARG A 124 10.07 0.72 11.63
CA ARG A 124 9.25 0.18 10.53
C ARG A 124 10.08 -0.06 9.27
N PRO A 125 9.92 -1.22 8.60
CA PRO A 125 10.43 -1.41 7.26
C PRO A 125 9.49 -0.79 6.22
N PHE A 126 10.04 -0.15 5.21
CA PHE A 126 9.36 0.13 3.96
C PHE A 126 10.34 0.03 2.80
N ALA A 127 9.82 -0.25 1.61
CA ALA A 127 10.61 -0.27 0.41
C ALA A 127 9.85 0.37 -0.76
N THR A 128 10.57 1.11 -1.58
CA THR A 128 10.10 1.57 -2.88
C THR A 128 11.20 1.41 -3.93
N GLN A 129 10.77 1.21 -5.16
CA GLN A 129 11.65 1.11 -6.32
C GLN A 129 10.93 1.65 -7.55
N ALA A 130 11.69 2.32 -8.40
CA ALA A 130 11.24 2.69 -9.72
C ALA A 130 10.75 1.46 -10.49
N ARG A 131 9.55 1.56 -11.06
CA ARG A 131 8.84 0.39 -11.61
C ARG A 131 9.15 0.08 -13.07
N ARG A 132 9.82 1.00 -13.75
CA ARG A 132 10.15 0.90 -15.17
C ARG A 132 11.64 1.14 -15.33
N ALA A 133 12.25 0.41 -16.26
CA ALA A 133 13.59 0.76 -16.73
C ALA A 133 13.60 2.23 -17.19
N GLY A 134 14.63 2.98 -16.79
CA GLY A 134 14.73 4.42 -17.09
C GLY A 134 13.89 5.34 -16.21
N GLN A 135 13.12 4.83 -15.23
CA GLN A 135 12.44 5.68 -14.26
C GLN A 135 13.32 5.85 -13.02
N VAL A 136 13.37 7.08 -12.50
CA VAL A 136 14.01 7.44 -11.23
C VAL A 136 13.07 8.32 -10.40
N LEU A 137 13.24 8.27 -9.08
CA LEU A 137 12.64 9.23 -8.15
C LEU A 137 13.65 10.36 -7.93
N VAL A 138 13.21 11.60 -8.08
CA VAL A 138 14.07 12.78 -7.90
C VAL A 138 13.90 13.28 -6.48
N ASN A 139 14.96 13.22 -5.69
CA ASN A 139 14.99 13.55 -4.27
C ASN A 139 14.04 12.69 -3.39
N ALA A 140 14.37 12.57 -2.11
CA ALA A 140 13.49 11.97 -1.11
C ALA A 140 13.52 12.75 0.21
N TYR A 141 12.34 12.90 0.82
CA TYR A 141 12.17 13.41 2.16
C TYR A 141 11.67 12.29 3.06
N LEU A 142 12.37 12.05 4.17
CA LEU A 142 11.95 11.13 5.21
C LEU A 142 11.92 11.91 6.52
N GLY A 143 10.76 12.07 7.15
CA GLY A 143 10.70 12.76 8.43
C GLY A 143 9.30 12.89 9.02
N PRO A 144 9.16 13.55 10.18
CA PRO A 144 7.88 14.08 10.63
C PRO A 144 7.33 15.13 9.64
N TRP A 145 6.10 15.61 9.85
CA TRP A 145 5.61 16.74 9.07
C TRP A 145 6.48 17.98 9.30
N ALA A 146 6.90 18.61 8.20
CA ALA A 146 7.47 19.95 8.19
C ALA A 146 6.57 20.84 7.35
N GLU A 147 5.99 21.88 7.96
CA GLU A 147 5.21 22.88 7.21
C GLU A 147 6.09 23.58 6.14
N GLY A 148 5.51 23.86 4.97
CA GLY A 148 6.11 24.74 3.97
C GLY A 148 6.74 24.05 2.74
N GLU A 149 7.70 24.75 2.11
CA GLU A 149 8.34 24.37 0.83
C GLU A 149 9.23 23.12 0.91
N ALA A 150 9.51 22.62 2.11
CA ALA A 150 10.52 21.59 2.36
C ALA A 150 10.28 20.28 1.61
N ILE A 151 9.04 19.94 1.24
CA ILE A 151 8.70 18.71 0.52
C ILE A 151 8.38 18.91 -0.96
N LYS A 152 8.29 20.17 -1.43
CA LYS A 152 7.79 20.47 -2.78
C LYS A 152 8.65 19.84 -3.89
N ASP A 153 9.96 19.83 -3.72
CA ASP A 153 10.89 19.33 -4.73
C ASP A 153 11.21 17.83 -4.58
N HIS A 154 10.50 17.12 -3.70
CA HIS A 154 10.78 15.72 -3.39
C HIS A 154 9.80 14.78 -4.10
N GLY A 155 10.33 13.96 -5.00
CA GLY A 155 9.61 12.92 -5.73
C GLY A 155 9.13 11.79 -4.83
N LEU A 156 9.86 11.50 -3.75
CA LEU A 156 9.44 10.58 -2.68
C LEU A 156 9.29 11.33 -1.36
N VAL A 157 8.14 11.19 -0.71
CA VAL A 157 7.88 11.77 0.61
C VAL A 157 7.41 10.67 1.56
N VAL A 158 8.13 10.48 2.66
CA VAL A 158 7.85 9.49 3.71
C VAL A 158 7.62 10.23 5.03
N LEU A 159 6.40 10.10 5.57
CA LEU A 159 5.95 10.83 6.76
C LEU A 159 5.55 9.90 7.90
N TRP A 160 5.88 10.28 9.13
CA TRP A 160 5.45 9.54 10.33
C TRP A 160 5.26 10.42 11.56
N GLY A 161 4.63 9.89 12.59
CA GLY A 161 4.45 10.55 13.88
C GLY A 161 3.30 11.56 13.89
N ASP A 162 3.49 12.67 14.60
CA ASP A 162 2.46 13.69 14.80
C ASP A 162 2.31 14.57 13.55
N LEU A 163 1.47 14.11 12.61
CA LEU A 163 1.10 14.87 11.43
C LEU A 163 -0.08 15.82 11.73
N PRO A 164 -0.23 16.90 10.94
CA PRO A 164 -1.45 17.70 10.97
C PRO A 164 -2.66 16.79 10.73
N ARG A 165 -3.79 17.11 11.36
CA ARG A 165 -5.04 16.36 11.15
C ARG A 165 -5.41 16.30 9.67
N HIS A 166 -5.13 17.38 8.94
CA HIS A 166 -5.34 17.47 7.50
C HIS A 166 -4.00 17.62 6.80
N LEU A 167 -3.60 16.59 6.06
CA LEU A 167 -2.41 16.59 5.24
C LEU A 167 -2.78 16.94 3.80
N THR A 168 -2.30 18.08 3.31
CA THR A 168 -2.54 18.51 1.93
C THR A 168 -1.21 18.62 1.18
N LEU A 169 -1.09 17.90 0.05
CA LEU A 169 0.01 18.09 -0.88
C LEU A 169 -0.29 19.26 -1.81
N ALA A 170 0.68 20.18 -1.93
CA ALA A 170 0.57 21.34 -2.79
C ALA A 170 0.45 20.95 -4.27
N HIS A 171 -0.29 21.75 -5.06
CA HIS A 171 -0.58 21.48 -6.47
C HIS A 171 0.67 21.50 -7.37
N ASP A 172 1.71 22.18 -6.93
CA ASP A 172 3.02 22.34 -7.58
C ASP A 172 4.06 21.32 -7.09
N ALA A 173 3.70 20.40 -6.19
CA ALA A 173 4.64 19.43 -5.66
C ALA A 173 5.13 18.45 -6.74
N ALA A 174 6.44 18.22 -6.78
CA ALA A 174 7.10 17.21 -7.61
C ALA A 174 6.87 15.76 -7.11
N THR A 175 6.18 15.60 -5.97
CA THR A 175 5.92 14.31 -5.34
C THR A 175 5.22 13.35 -6.30
N ARG A 176 5.81 12.17 -6.44
CA ARG A 176 5.28 11.03 -7.19
C ARG A 176 4.86 9.91 -6.25
N GLU A 177 5.54 9.75 -5.12
CA GLU A 177 5.20 8.74 -4.14
C GLU A 177 5.07 9.34 -2.74
N LEU A 178 3.97 9.02 -2.07
CA LEU A 178 3.69 9.39 -0.69
C LEU A 178 3.55 8.13 0.16
N ILE A 179 4.35 8.01 1.20
CA ILE A 179 4.27 6.95 2.21
C ILE A 179 4.01 7.61 3.56
N VAL A 180 2.98 7.16 4.26
CA VAL A 180 2.59 7.67 5.58
C VAL A 180 2.42 6.50 6.53
N PHE A 181 3.05 6.54 7.71
CA PHE A 181 2.84 5.51 8.72
C PHE A 181 2.93 5.99 10.17
N ASP A 182 2.27 5.26 11.08
CA ASP A 182 2.26 5.56 12.53
C ASP A 182 1.80 7.00 12.83
N THR A 183 0.64 7.37 12.28
CA THR A 183 0.08 8.73 12.36
C THR A 183 -1.29 8.72 13.05
N PRO A 184 -1.34 8.70 14.39
CA PRO A 184 -2.56 8.46 15.14
C PRO A 184 -3.60 9.58 15.02
N THR A 185 -3.17 10.80 14.70
CA THR A 185 -4.01 12.02 14.64
C THR A 185 -4.40 12.43 13.23
N LEU A 186 -3.87 11.78 12.19
CA LEU A 186 -4.15 12.13 10.80
C LEU A 186 -5.60 11.74 10.46
N GLU A 187 -6.43 12.71 10.11
CA GLU A 187 -7.85 12.53 9.81
C GLU A 187 -8.15 12.58 8.31
N ILE A 188 -7.40 13.39 7.55
CA ILE A 188 -7.63 13.65 6.12
C ILE A 188 -6.30 13.68 5.35
N VAL A 189 -6.26 13.04 4.19
CA VAL A 189 -5.18 13.19 3.20
C VAL A 189 -5.76 13.73 1.89
N GLU A 190 -5.23 14.84 1.40
CA GLU A 190 -5.61 15.44 0.12
C GLU A 190 -4.40 15.63 -0.79
N ALA A 191 -4.52 15.20 -2.04
CA ALA A 191 -3.51 15.39 -3.07
C ALA A 191 -4.16 15.74 -4.41
N ALA A 192 -3.89 16.96 -4.88
CA ALA A 192 -4.31 17.44 -6.19
C ALA A 192 -3.24 17.20 -7.29
N VAL A 193 -2.07 16.68 -6.91
CA VAL A 193 -1.00 16.24 -7.81
C VAL A 193 -1.16 14.79 -8.22
N SER A 194 -0.63 14.43 -9.38
CA SER A 194 -0.68 13.06 -9.89
C SER A 194 0.42 12.19 -9.26
N LEU A 195 0.00 11.15 -8.54
CA LEU A 195 0.87 10.26 -7.78
C LEU A 195 0.97 8.88 -8.45
N ASP A 196 2.17 8.31 -8.47
CA ASP A 196 2.40 6.91 -8.83
C ASP A 196 2.02 5.95 -7.69
N ALA A 197 2.17 6.39 -6.44
CA ALA A 197 1.82 5.60 -5.27
C ALA A 197 1.45 6.47 -4.06
N VAL A 198 0.42 6.03 -3.34
CA VAL A 198 0.08 6.48 -1.99
C VAL A 198 -0.04 5.26 -1.10
N SER A 199 0.71 5.21 -0.02
CA SER A 199 0.64 4.14 0.97
C SER A 199 0.43 4.73 2.36
N VAL A 200 -0.67 4.36 3.03
CA VAL A 200 -0.95 4.77 4.40
C VAL A 200 -1.06 3.54 5.29
N THR A 201 -0.30 3.51 6.39
CA THR A 201 -0.27 2.38 7.33
C THR A 201 -0.44 2.87 8.76
N ASP A 202 -1.23 2.20 9.60
CA ASP A 202 -1.37 2.58 11.02
C ASP A 202 -1.80 4.04 11.23
N ALA A 203 -2.88 4.43 10.55
CA ALA A 203 -3.51 5.76 10.68
C ALA A 203 -4.94 5.61 11.22
N PRO A 204 -5.12 5.32 12.52
CA PRO A 204 -6.41 4.96 13.10
C PRO A 204 -7.49 6.05 13.00
N ALA A 205 -7.11 7.33 12.96
CA ALA A 205 -8.05 8.44 12.84
C ALA A 205 -8.37 8.84 11.39
N LEU A 206 -7.71 8.23 10.38
CA LEU A 206 -7.86 8.67 8.99
C LEU A 206 -9.23 8.26 8.46
N THR A 207 -10.08 9.26 8.24
CA THR A 207 -11.46 9.08 7.79
C THR A 207 -11.62 9.30 6.29
N ARG A 208 -10.80 10.17 5.70
CA ARG A 208 -10.95 10.59 4.30
C ARG A 208 -9.62 10.66 3.56
N VAL A 209 -9.61 10.12 2.35
CA VAL A 209 -8.52 10.29 1.38
C VAL A 209 -9.09 10.87 0.09
N ASN A 210 -8.50 11.94 -0.43
CA ASN A 210 -8.92 12.61 -1.67
C ASN A 210 -7.73 12.77 -2.62
N LEU A 211 -7.69 11.97 -3.69
CA LEU A 211 -6.63 11.93 -4.69
C LEU A 211 -7.14 12.50 -6.02
N SER A 212 -7.54 13.78 -6.01
CA SER A 212 -8.12 14.46 -7.17
C SER A 212 -7.12 14.67 -8.31
N GLY A 213 -5.82 14.67 -8.04
CA GLY A 213 -4.77 14.63 -9.06
C GLY A 213 -4.56 13.25 -9.69
N GLY A 214 -5.25 12.24 -9.16
CA GLY A 214 -5.12 10.85 -9.57
C GLY A 214 -4.00 10.12 -8.86
N SER A 215 -4.19 8.82 -8.64
CA SER A 215 -3.15 7.95 -8.13
C SER A 215 -3.12 6.63 -8.87
N ARG A 216 -1.96 6.24 -9.40
CA ARG A 216 -1.83 4.92 -10.02
C ARG A 216 -2.10 3.80 -9.01
N ARG A 217 -1.66 3.97 -7.76
CA ARG A 217 -1.83 2.99 -6.68
C ARG A 217 -2.12 3.67 -5.35
N PHE A 218 -3.21 3.27 -4.73
CA PHE A 218 -3.50 3.58 -3.35
C PHE A 218 -3.47 2.30 -2.51
N ARG A 219 -2.80 2.34 -1.36
CA ARG A 219 -2.80 1.27 -0.36
C ARG A 219 -3.07 1.84 1.03
N ALA A 220 -4.04 1.27 1.72
CA ALA A 220 -4.31 1.49 3.13
C ALA A 220 -4.16 0.17 3.90
N THR A 221 -3.48 0.20 5.04
CA THR A 221 -3.30 -0.97 5.93
C THR A 221 -3.47 -0.54 7.38
N ARG A 222 -4.33 -1.22 8.14
CA ARG A 222 -4.70 -0.81 9.51
C ARG A 222 -5.17 0.66 9.58
N VAL A 223 -6.12 1.00 8.71
CA VAL A 223 -6.78 2.32 8.65
C VAL A 223 -8.29 2.16 8.94
N PRO A 224 -8.67 1.85 10.19
CA PRO A 224 -10.02 1.42 10.56
C PRO A 224 -11.10 2.51 10.46
N ALA A 225 -10.75 3.80 10.49
CA ALA A 225 -11.73 4.88 10.40
C ALA A 225 -12.04 5.31 8.95
N LEU A 226 -11.36 4.76 7.94
CA LEU A 226 -11.45 5.23 6.56
C LEU A 226 -12.85 4.99 5.98
N SER A 227 -13.66 6.03 5.90
CA SER A 227 -15.04 5.97 5.39
C SER A 227 -15.16 6.51 3.97
N GLN A 228 -14.18 7.28 3.48
CA GLN A 228 -14.22 7.86 2.14
C GLN A 228 -12.85 7.80 1.43
N LEU A 229 -12.86 7.27 0.20
CA LEU A 229 -11.77 7.34 -0.77
C LEU A 229 -12.29 8.04 -2.03
N ALA A 230 -11.84 9.26 -2.27
CA ALA A 230 -12.18 10.04 -3.46
C ALA A 230 -10.98 10.12 -4.43
N GLY A 231 -11.24 10.16 -5.75
CA GLY A 231 -10.23 10.37 -6.79
C GLY A 231 -10.32 9.35 -7.92
N TYR A 232 -9.27 9.26 -8.74
CA TYR A 232 -9.19 8.27 -9.82
C TYR A 232 -7.85 7.54 -9.83
N GLY A 233 -7.84 6.31 -10.32
CA GLY A 233 -6.63 5.50 -10.25
C GLY A 233 -6.71 4.12 -10.89
N ARG A 234 -5.58 3.40 -10.87
CA ARG A 234 -5.57 2.01 -11.39
C ARG A 234 -5.96 1.01 -10.32
N THR A 235 -5.38 1.09 -9.14
CA THR A 235 -5.61 0.10 -8.07
C THR A 235 -5.72 0.76 -6.71
N ALA A 236 -6.80 0.50 -6.00
CA ALA A 236 -6.95 0.80 -4.57
C ALA A 236 -6.95 -0.50 -3.77
N VAL A 237 -6.16 -0.59 -2.70
CA VAL A 237 -6.07 -1.76 -1.83
C VAL A 237 -6.29 -1.33 -0.39
N LEU A 238 -7.29 -1.88 0.27
CA LEU A 238 -7.56 -1.71 1.69
C LEU A 238 -7.41 -3.07 2.36
N ALA A 239 -6.50 -3.18 3.33
CA ALA A 239 -6.14 -4.46 3.93
C ALA A 239 -6.06 -4.40 5.47
N ALA A 240 -6.14 -5.56 6.12
CA ALA A 240 -5.85 -5.77 7.54
C ALA A 240 -6.61 -4.78 8.45
N GLY A 241 -7.94 -4.88 8.48
CA GLY A 241 -8.80 -4.03 9.30
C GLY A 241 -8.99 -2.62 8.76
N SER A 242 -8.66 -2.35 7.49
CA SER A 242 -8.88 -1.03 6.87
C SER A 242 -10.31 -0.86 6.36
N GLY A 243 -10.83 0.35 6.49
CA GLY A 243 -12.20 0.71 6.13
C GLY A 243 -13.11 0.83 7.35
N ALA A 244 -13.96 1.86 7.37
CA ALA A 244 -14.89 2.13 8.46
C ALA A 244 -15.92 1.00 8.59
N ALA A 245 -16.11 0.48 9.81
CA ALA A 245 -16.99 -0.65 10.08
C ALA A 245 -18.45 -0.44 9.60
N GLY A 246 -18.92 0.81 9.57
CA GLY A 246 -20.19 1.15 8.94
C GLY A 246 -20.07 1.11 7.42
N ARG A 247 -19.74 2.26 6.83
CA ARG A 247 -19.77 2.45 5.39
C ARG A 247 -18.44 2.94 4.85
N LEU A 248 -18.01 2.35 3.74
CA LEU A 248 -16.94 2.84 2.90
C LEU A 248 -17.51 3.32 1.56
N THR A 249 -17.26 4.57 1.23
CA THR A 249 -17.57 5.16 -0.08
C THR A 249 -16.30 5.36 -0.88
N VAL A 250 -16.27 4.81 -2.10
CA VAL A 250 -15.21 5.01 -3.09
C VAL A 250 -15.76 5.87 -4.23
N ASP A 251 -15.48 7.17 -4.14
CA ASP A 251 -15.95 8.19 -5.08
C ASP A 251 -14.93 8.41 -6.20
N GLY A 252 -15.32 8.15 -7.44
CA GLY A 252 -14.49 8.38 -8.63
C GLY A 252 -14.02 7.10 -9.32
N GLU A 253 -13.18 7.24 -10.34
CA GLU A 253 -12.91 6.17 -11.30
C GLU A 253 -11.69 5.32 -10.92
N TRP A 254 -11.94 4.08 -10.50
CA TRP A 254 -10.87 3.12 -10.21
C TRP A 254 -10.98 1.89 -11.09
N ARG A 255 -9.87 1.48 -11.71
CA ARG A 255 -9.86 0.24 -12.50
C ARG A 255 -10.03 -0.99 -11.62
N ALA A 256 -9.46 -0.99 -10.41
CA ALA A 256 -9.60 -2.09 -9.47
C ALA A 256 -9.61 -1.60 -8.01
N LEU A 257 -10.49 -2.20 -7.21
CA LEU A 257 -10.54 -2.07 -5.76
C LEU A 257 -10.37 -3.46 -5.14
N ARG A 258 -9.47 -3.59 -4.17
CA ARG A 258 -9.32 -4.80 -3.36
C ARG A 258 -9.55 -4.48 -1.90
N LEU A 259 -10.52 -5.15 -1.29
CA LEU A 259 -10.81 -5.14 0.13
C LEU A 259 -10.38 -6.49 0.71
N SER A 260 -9.51 -6.47 1.72
CA SER A 260 -8.99 -7.68 2.36
C SER A 260 -9.11 -7.55 3.88
N GLU A 261 -9.77 -8.49 4.54
CA GLU A 261 -9.93 -8.48 6.01
C GLU A 261 -10.49 -7.14 6.50
N SER A 262 -11.45 -6.59 5.76
CA SER A 262 -12.05 -5.28 6.04
C SER A 262 -13.31 -5.44 6.88
N PRO A 263 -13.52 -4.59 7.92
CA PRO A 263 -14.71 -4.67 8.78
C PRO A 263 -15.92 -3.94 8.19
N VAL A 264 -15.81 -3.42 6.96
CA VAL A 264 -16.86 -2.63 6.29
C VAL A 264 -18.15 -3.46 6.15
N THR A 265 -19.28 -2.89 6.57
CA THR A 265 -20.61 -3.52 6.40
C THR A 265 -21.33 -3.06 5.13
N GLU A 266 -21.07 -1.84 4.65
CA GLU A 266 -21.60 -1.28 3.40
C GLU A 266 -20.49 -0.69 2.52
N LEU A 267 -20.38 -1.17 1.29
CA LEU A 267 -19.48 -0.62 0.27
C LEU A 267 -20.28 0.12 -0.80
N ALA A 268 -19.95 1.39 -1.04
CA ALA A 268 -20.47 2.15 -2.17
C ALA A 268 -19.33 2.49 -3.15
N ALA A 269 -19.30 1.85 -4.31
CA ALA A 269 -18.23 1.96 -5.30
C ALA A 269 -18.78 1.97 -6.74
N PRO A 270 -19.63 2.95 -7.11
CA PRO A 270 -20.40 2.92 -8.36
C PRO A 270 -19.55 3.05 -9.63
N ARG A 271 -18.33 3.58 -9.54
CA ARG A 271 -17.44 3.86 -10.68
C ARG A 271 -16.15 3.02 -10.65
N VAL A 272 -16.19 1.88 -9.97
CA VAL A 272 -15.08 0.94 -9.92
C VAL A 272 -15.30 -0.18 -10.94
N ALA A 273 -14.34 -0.39 -11.84
CA ALA A 273 -14.48 -1.38 -12.91
C ALA A 273 -14.35 -2.82 -12.40
N SER A 274 -13.55 -3.06 -11.35
CA SER A 274 -13.39 -4.39 -10.74
C SER A 274 -13.25 -4.32 -9.22
N ILE A 275 -14.00 -5.14 -8.49
CA ILE A 275 -13.95 -5.23 -7.03
C ILE A 275 -13.53 -6.66 -6.63
N ALA A 276 -12.49 -6.76 -5.81
CA ALA A 276 -12.06 -8.01 -5.18
C ALA A 276 -12.29 -7.94 -3.67
N LEU A 277 -13.13 -8.83 -3.15
CA LEU A 277 -13.46 -8.97 -1.74
C LEU A 277 -12.74 -10.20 -1.20
N ILE A 278 -11.92 -10.06 -0.17
CA ILE A 278 -11.09 -11.13 0.36
C ILE A 278 -11.26 -11.21 1.88
N HIS A 279 -11.91 -12.25 2.37
CA HIS A 279 -12.24 -12.44 3.79
C HIS A 279 -12.92 -11.19 4.37
N CYS A 280 -14.07 -10.80 3.81
CA CYS A 280 -14.88 -9.65 4.25
C CYS A 280 -16.21 -10.16 4.86
N PRO A 281 -16.17 -10.78 6.05
CA PRO A 281 -17.32 -11.48 6.63
C PRO A 281 -18.47 -10.52 7.01
N ASP A 282 -18.15 -9.28 7.36
CA ASP A 282 -19.11 -8.30 7.86
C ASP A 282 -19.81 -7.53 6.72
N LEU A 283 -19.32 -7.64 5.49
CA LEU A 283 -19.86 -6.92 4.35
C LEU A 283 -21.24 -7.48 3.97
N ARG A 284 -22.26 -6.61 3.99
CA ARG A 284 -23.67 -6.96 3.73
C ARG A 284 -24.21 -6.33 2.45
N TYR A 285 -23.75 -5.12 2.13
CA TYR A 285 -24.28 -4.35 1.00
C TYR A 285 -23.16 -3.83 0.11
N VAL A 286 -23.33 -3.98 -1.21
CA VAL A 286 -22.41 -3.46 -2.21
C VAL A 286 -23.17 -2.70 -3.29
N THR A 287 -23.02 -1.38 -3.31
CA THR A 287 -23.46 -0.52 -4.42
C THR A 287 -22.34 -0.43 -5.45
N ARG A 288 -22.62 -0.81 -6.70
CA ARG A 288 -21.65 -0.88 -7.80
C ARG A 288 -22.24 -0.37 -9.11
N GLY A 289 -21.40 -0.14 -10.12
CA GLY A 289 -21.85 0.08 -11.49
C GLY A 289 -22.35 -1.21 -12.13
N GLU A 290 -23.19 -1.10 -13.16
CA GLU A 290 -23.76 -2.25 -13.89
C GLU A 290 -22.66 -3.18 -14.42
N ASP A 291 -21.61 -2.59 -15.04
CA ASP A 291 -20.48 -3.31 -15.64
C ASP A 291 -19.35 -3.68 -14.65
N THR A 292 -19.55 -3.49 -13.34
CA THR A 292 -18.50 -3.77 -12.34
C THR A 292 -18.29 -5.27 -12.16
N ALA A 293 -17.10 -5.77 -12.49
CA ALA A 293 -16.73 -7.16 -12.25
C ALA A 293 -16.40 -7.40 -10.76
N ILE A 294 -17.15 -8.29 -10.09
CA ILE A 294 -16.89 -8.67 -8.69
C ILE A 294 -16.20 -10.03 -8.63
N SER A 295 -15.20 -10.14 -7.75
CA SER A 295 -14.61 -11.40 -7.30
C SER A 295 -14.62 -11.47 -5.78
N VAL A 296 -14.89 -12.65 -5.23
CA VAL A 296 -15.00 -12.88 -3.79
C VAL A 296 -14.14 -14.08 -3.43
N VAL A 297 -13.32 -13.94 -2.39
CA VAL A 297 -12.48 -14.99 -1.81
C VAL A 297 -12.72 -14.97 -0.31
N GLY A 298 -12.94 -16.10 0.33
CA GLY A 298 -13.25 -16.15 1.77
C GLY A 298 -14.71 -15.83 2.10
N ALA A 299 -15.02 -15.90 3.39
CA ALA A 299 -16.36 -15.60 3.90
C ALA A 299 -16.78 -14.16 3.58
N THR A 300 -17.97 -13.99 3.03
CA THR A 300 -18.67 -12.72 2.88
C THR A 300 -20.18 -12.94 2.99
N ARG A 301 -20.90 -11.95 3.51
CA ARG A 301 -22.36 -11.97 3.67
C ARG A 301 -23.07 -11.01 2.72
N ALA A 302 -22.37 -10.56 1.68
CA ALA A 302 -22.85 -9.47 0.83
C ALA A 302 -24.05 -9.93 -0.02
N VAL A 303 -25.22 -9.39 0.29
CA VAL A 303 -26.49 -9.60 -0.41
C VAL A 303 -26.59 -8.61 -1.56
N GLY A 304 -27.22 -9.01 -2.68
CA GLY A 304 -27.43 -8.13 -3.84
C GLY A 304 -26.20 -7.95 -4.72
N LEU A 305 -25.15 -8.73 -4.49
CA LEU A 305 -24.14 -8.94 -5.50
C LEU A 305 -24.84 -9.66 -6.68
N GLY A 306 -25.16 -8.96 -7.77
CA GLY A 306 -25.41 -9.63 -9.05
C GLY A 306 -24.08 -10.25 -9.48
N ILE A 307 -23.76 -11.43 -8.98
CA ILE A 307 -22.41 -11.98 -9.10
C ILE A 307 -22.27 -12.70 -10.43
N GLU A 308 -21.84 -12.00 -11.47
CA GLU A 308 -21.57 -12.65 -12.76
C GLU A 308 -20.42 -13.68 -12.68
N ARG A 309 -19.54 -13.58 -11.68
CA ARG A 309 -18.38 -14.49 -11.48
C ARG A 309 -18.05 -14.73 -10.01
N LEU A 310 -18.85 -15.53 -9.30
CA LEU A 310 -18.52 -15.91 -7.91
C LEU A 310 -17.44 -16.99 -7.94
N ARG A 311 -16.18 -16.59 -7.74
CA ARG A 311 -15.05 -17.52 -7.55
C ARG A 311 -14.84 -17.79 -6.07
N LEU A 312 -15.76 -18.51 -5.42
CA LEU A 312 -15.47 -19.05 -4.09
C LEU A 312 -14.32 -20.04 -4.20
N ASP A 313 -13.28 -19.82 -3.41
CA ASP A 313 -12.22 -20.81 -3.27
C ASP A 313 -12.69 -21.99 -2.38
N ALA A 314 -11.97 -23.10 -2.45
CA ALA A 314 -12.27 -24.29 -1.66
C ALA A 314 -12.29 -24.01 -0.15
N SER A 315 -11.53 -23.01 0.32
CA SER A 315 -11.49 -22.65 1.75
C SER A 315 -12.80 -22.03 2.23
N THR A 316 -13.42 -21.22 1.38
CA THR A 316 -14.69 -20.54 1.64
C THR A 316 -15.85 -21.52 1.69
N LEU A 317 -15.89 -22.44 0.72
CA LEU A 317 -16.88 -23.51 0.67
C LEU A 317 -16.80 -24.40 1.92
N ARG A 318 -15.58 -24.76 2.33
CA ARG A 318 -15.36 -25.51 3.57
C ARG A 318 -15.85 -24.75 4.81
N HIS A 319 -15.66 -23.43 4.87
CA HIS A 319 -16.14 -22.62 5.98
C HIS A 319 -17.67 -22.55 6.02
N LEU A 320 -18.31 -22.19 4.90
CA LEU A 320 -19.78 -22.09 4.79
C LEU A 320 -20.46 -23.42 5.12
N ALA A 321 -19.94 -24.54 4.62
CA ALA A 321 -20.50 -25.85 4.91
C ALA A 321 -20.40 -26.23 6.40
N ARG A 322 -19.30 -25.87 7.08
CA ARG A 322 -19.15 -26.09 8.53
C ARG A 322 -20.13 -25.24 9.33
N ALA A 323 -20.27 -23.96 8.98
CA ALA A 323 -21.20 -23.05 9.64
C ALA A 323 -22.65 -23.50 9.45
N ALA A 324 -23.05 -23.87 8.22
CA ALA A 324 -24.36 -24.41 7.92
C ALA A 324 -24.71 -25.63 8.79
N ARG A 325 -23.76 -26.56 8.98
CA ARG A 325 -23.94 -27.72 9.87
C ARG A 325 -24.08 -27.34 11.34
N ALA A 326 -23.43 -26.27 11.78
CA ALA A 326 -23.58 -25.75 13.13
C ALA A 326 -24.95 -25.07 13.36
N GLY A 327 -25.83 -25.07 12.35
CA GLY A 327 -27.16 -24.46 12.40
C GLY A 327 -27.20 -23.02 11.88
N ASP A 328 -26.12 -22.52 11.28
CA ASP A 328 -26.11 -21.20 10.64
C ASP A 328 -26.90 -21.25 9.33
N THR A 329 -28.17 -20.84 9.41
CA THR A 329 -29.09 -20.79 8.28
C THR A 329 -28.67 -19.79 7.19
N GLU A 330 -27.93 -18.74 7.56
CA GLU A 330 -27.42 -17.75 6.61
C GLU A 330 -26.30 -18.38 5.78
N ALA A 331 -25.37 -19.08 6.43
CA ALA A 331 -24.33 -19.84 5.74
C ALA A 331 -24.91 -20.93 4.82
N ALA A 332 -25.99 -21.60 5.25
CA ALA A 332 -26.68 -22.59 4.41
C ALA A 332 -27.32 -21.94 3.16
N THR A 333 -27.91 -20.76 3.32
CA THR A 333 -28.50 -20.00 2.20
C THR A 333 -27.43 -19.56 1.20
N LEU A 334 -26.33 -18.98 1.69
CA LEU A 334 -25.19 -18.56 0.86
C LEU A 334 -24.55 -19.73 0.10
N LEU A 335 -24.47 -20.91 0.74
CA LEU A 335 -23.98 -22.12 0.08
C LEU A 335 -24.92 -22.53 -1.07
N GLY A 336 -26.24 -22.47 -0.87
CA GLY A 336 -27.24 -22.78 -1.90
C GLY A 336 -27.23 -21.79 -3.06
N ASP A 337 -27.21 -20.48 -2.76
CA ASP A 337 -27.15 -19.41 -3.76
C ASP A 337 -25.89 -19.56 -4.63
N TRP A 338 -24.74 -19.87 -4.02
CA TRP A 338 -23.50 -20.06 -4.79
C TRP A 338 -23.56 -21.24 -5.75
N CYS A 339 -24.06 -22.40 -5.29
CA CYS A 339 -24.15 -23.56 -6.16
C CYS A 339 -25.00 -23.27 -7.38
N GLY A 340 -26.00 -22.40 -7.19
CA GLY A 340 -26.85 -21.95 -8.26
C GLY A 340 -26.21 -21.10 -9.33
N GLU A 341 -25.30 -20.23 -8.90
CA GLU A 341 -24.63 -19.24 -9.75
C GLU A 341 -23.28 -19.75 -10.31
N ALA A 342 -22.83 -20.94 -9.89
CA ALA A 342 -21.61 -21.54 -10.40
C ALA A 342 -21.81 -21.92 -11.88
N THR A 343 -21.42 -21.04 -12.81
CA THR A 343 -21.59 -21.25 -14.26
C THR A 343 -20.32 -21.78 -14.96
N HIS A 344 -19.19 -21.92 -14.24
CA HIS A 344 -17.89 -22.26 -14.83
C HIS A 344 -17.44 -23.70 -14.48
N PRO A 345 -17.02 -24.55 -15.46
CA PRO A 345 -16.66 -25.96 -15.24
C PRO A 345 -15.58 -26.21 -14.18
N ARG A 346 -14.56 -25.34 -14.10
CA ARG A 346 -13.55 -25.42 -13.03
C ARG A 346 -14.12 -25.17 -11.63
N GLY A 347 -15.05 -24.23 -11.49
CA GLY A 347 -15.71 -23.96 -10.20
C GLY A 347 -16.59 -25.12 -9.76
N TRP A 348 -17.18 -25.85 -10.72
CA TRP A 348 -17.91 -27.11 -10.46
C TRP A 348 -17.01 -28.21 -9.92
N LEU A 349 -15.80 -28.39 -10.47
CA LEU A 349 -14.88 -29.40 -9.95
C LEU A 349 -14.46 -29.09 -8.51
N ASP A 350 -14.10 -27.83 -8.22
CA ASP A 350 -13.77 -27.41 -6.85
C ASP A 350 -14.99 -27.57 -5.91
N ALA A 351 -16.21 -27.28 -6.40
CA ALA A 351 -17.46 -27.53 -5.67
C ALA A 351 -17.64 -29.01 -5.32
N LEU A 352 -17.51 -29.87 -6.33
CA LEU A 352 -17.73 -31.31 -6.23
C LEU A 352 -16.66 -31.97 -5.37
N GLU A 353 -15.41 -31.52 -5.42
CA GLU A 353 -14.35 -31.97 -4.52
C GLU A 353 -14.70 -31.62 -3.07
N VAL A 354 -15.16 -30.40 -2.81
CA VAL A 354 -15.58 -29.99 -1.46
C VAL A 354 -16.82 -30.77 -1.01
N PHE A 355 -17.79 -31.01 -1.89
CA PHE A 355 -18.97 -31.82 -1.57
C PHE A 355 -18.64 -33.28 -1.32
N ALA A 356 -17.73 -33.87 -2.09
CA ALA A 356 -17.25 -35.22 -1.86
C ALA A 356 -16.52 -35.32 -0.51
N GLU A 357 -15.67 -34.33 -0.18
CA GLU A 357 -15.00 -34.25 1.12
C GLU A 357 -16.01 -34.13 2.28
N LEU A 358 -17.04 -33.30 2.12
CA LEU A 358 -18.10 -33.11 3.11
C LEU A 358 -18.95 -34.37 3.29
N ALA A 359 -19.35 -35.02 2.19
CA ALA A 359 -20.06 -36.30 2.25
C ALA A 359 -19.23 -37.36 2.99
N GLY A 360 -17.91 -37.43 2.74
CA GLY A 360 -16.97 -38.29 3.47
C GLY A 360 -16.86 -37.99 4.97
N LYS A 361 -17.27 -36.80 5.41
CA LYS A 361 -17.33 -36.38 6.83
C LYS A 361 -18.71 -36.58 7.46
N GLY A 362 -19.58 -37.37 6.82
CA GLY A 362 -20.90 -37.75 7.32
C GLY A 362 -21.99 -36.71 7.10
N PHE A 363 -21.79 -35.77 6.17
CA PHE A 363 -22.87 -34.86 5.74
C PHE A 363 -23.84 -35.62 4.84
N ASP A 364 -25.15 -35.37 4.98
CA ASP A 364 -26.17 -35.99 4.14
C ASP A 364 -25.97 -35.59 2.67
N PRO A 365 -25.65 -36.55 1.78
CA PRO A 365 -25.50 -36.27 0.36
C PRO A 365 -26.77 -35.70 -0.26
N ALA A 366 -27.97 -36.10 0.19
CA ALA A 366 -29.22 -35.58 -0.36
C ALA A 366 -29.39 -34.09 -0.06
N TRP A 367 -28.96 -33.64 1.12
CA TRP A 367 -28.92 -32.22 1.48
C TRP A 367 -27.88 -31.44 0.67
N LEU A 368 -26.66 -31.97 0.53
CA LEU A 368 -25.60 -31.34 -0.27
C LEU A 368 -26.01 -31.21 -1.75
N TRP A 369 -26.63 -32.25 -2.30
CA TRP A 369 -27.16 -32.25 -3.67
C TRP A 369 -28.39 -31.35 -3.81
N GLY A 370 -29.28 -31.31 -2.81
CA GLY A 370 -30.42 -30.40 -2.78
C GLY A 370 -29.99 -28.93 -2.78
N ALA A 371 -28.95 -28.60 -2.00
CA ALA A 371 -28.33 -27.27 -2.02
C ALA A 371 -27.65 -26.98 -3.37
N ALA A 372 -27.07 -28.00 -4.02
CA ALA A 372 -26.40 -27.86 -5.30
C ALA A 372 -27.34 -27.66 -6.51
N LEU A 373 -28.55 -28.23 -6.44
CA LEU A 373 -29.51 -28.30 -7.54
C LEU A 373 -30.64 -27.25 -7.45
N TRP A 374 -30.65 -26.41 -6.41
CA TRP A 374 -31.79 -25.58 -6.06
C TRP A 374 -32.28 -24.57 -7.13
N PRO A 375 -31.48 -24.06 -8.09
CA PRO A 375 -32.03 -23.16 -9.11
C PRO A 375 -32.33 -23.84 -10.45
N ALA A 376 -32.13 -25.15 -10.59
CA ALA A 376 -32.45 -25.84 -11.85
C ALA A 376 -33.96 -26.03 -12.08
N CYS A 377 -34.82 -25.82 -11.07
CA CYS A 377 -36.27 -26.01 -11.17
C CYS A 377 -37.06 -24.90 -10.48
N PRO A 378 -37.45 -23.81 -11.18
CA PRO A 378 -38.44 -22.89 -10.66
C PRO A 378 -39.80 -23.59 -10.60
N GLY A 379 -40.28 -23.94 -9.41
CA GLY A 379 -41.69 -24.33 -9.21
C GLY A 379 -42.04 -25.46 -8.25
N GLN A 380 -41.12 -26.06 -7.48
CA GLN A 380 -41.51 -27.07 -6.48
C GLN A 380 -41.67 -26.50 -5.06
N PRO A 381 -42.82 -26.73 -4.40
CA PRO A 381 -43.02 -26.32 -3.01
C PRO A 381 -42.20 -27.17 -2.05
N VAL A 382 -41.56 -26.51 -1.09
CA VAL A 382 -40.71 -27.12 -0.06
C VAL A 382 -41.57 -27.92 0.91
N THR A 383 -41.42 -29.25 0.94
CA THR A 383 -41.88 -30.07 2.06
C THR A 383 -40.81 -30.03 3.16
N ARG A 384 -41.14 -29.43 4.31
CA ARG A 384 -40.29 -29.49 5.50
C ARG A 384 -40.08 -30.96 5.91
N PRO A 385 -38.86 -31.40 6.24
CA PRO A 385 -38.66 -32.71 6.82
C PRO A 385 -39.33 -32.72 8.20
N GLY A 386 -40.30 -33.62 8.36
CA GLY A 386 -40.92 -33.89 9.65
C GLY A 386 -39.87 -34.33 10.65
N ARG A 387 -39.89 -33.74 11.85
CA ARG A 387 -39.15 -34.24 13.02
C ARG A 387 -39.50 -35.73 13.19
N ALA A 388 -38.56 -36.62 12.91
CA ALA A 388 -38.63 -37.98 13.38
C ALA A 388 -38.43 -37.95 14.90
N GLY A 389 -39.47 -38.32 15.63
CA GLY A 389 -39.38 -38.58 17.06
C GLY A 389 -38.81 -39.97 17.28
N SER A 390 -37.65 -40.02 17.93
CA SER A 390 -37.23 -41.01 18.94
C SER A 390 -35.85 -40.63 19.44
#